data_AF-F0SX82-F1
#
_entry.id   AF-F0SX82-F1
#
_cell.length_a   1.000
_cell.length_b   1.000
_cell.length_c   1.000
_cell.angle_alpha   90.00
_cell.angle_beta   90.00
_cell.angle_gamma   90.00
#
_symmetry.space_group_name_H-M   'P 1'
#
loop_
_entity.id
_entity.type
_entity.pdbx_description
1 polymer ?
#
loop_
_entity_poly.entity_id
_entity_poly.type
_entity_poly.pdbx_seq_one_letter_code
_entity_poly.pdbx_strand_id
1 'polypeptide(L)'
;MKSRLLIALVVLIFTFMALSGCSKENPPAADPGVTQPEANYSIKYEVINDQDYGTDLKNHSFRVVVAADASDDQLLWLFNKLDNKKYTDVTVWFFSDKKLVDNGDPYDVAIAKRIGRAGEPKITK
;
A
#
# COMPACT_ATOMS: atom_id res chain seq x y z
N MET A 1 18.41 12.80 -54.95
CA MET A 1 18.56 11.40 -54.50
C MET A 1 17.24 10.95 -53.89
N LYS A 2 16.68 9.87 -54.44
CA LYS A 2 15.48 9.16 -53.97
C LYS A 2 15.96 8.01 -53.08
N SER A 3 15.34 7.77 -51.93
CA SER A 3 15.29 6.43 -51.35
C SER A 3 13.88 6.16 -50.84
N ARG A 4 13.16 5.39 -51.66
CA ARG A 4 11.93 4.69 -51.34
C ARG A 4 12.29 3.50 -50.44
N LEU A 5 11.46 3.17 -49.46
CA LEU A 5 11.32 1.77 -49.05
C LEU A 5 9.83 1.42 -49.02
N LEU A 6 9.50 0.47 -49.87
CA LEU A 6 8.25 -0.26 -50.01
C LEU A 6 8.48 -1.67 -49.42
N ILE A 7 7.40 -2.43 -49.24
CA ILE A 7 7.29 -3.91 -49.03
C ILE A 7 7.17 -4.32 -47.55
N ALA A 8 6.24 -5.17 -47.08
CA ALA A 8 4.96 -5.72 -47.56
C ALA A 8 4.33 -6.60 -46.44
N LEU A 9 2.99 -6.73 -46.44
CA LEU A 9 2.15 -7.94 -46.22
C LEU A 9 2.50 -8.89 -45.03
N VAL A 10 1.58 -9.31 -44.15
CA VAL A 10 0.56 -10.35 -44.41
C VAL A 10 -0.60 -10.28 -43.39
N VAL A 11 -1.80 -10.36 -43.96
CA VAL A 11 -3.12 -10.49 -43.34
C VAL A 11 -3.30 -11.88 -42.74
N LEU A 12 -3.88 -11.98 -41.54
CA LEU A 12 -4.65 -13.17 -41.14
C LEU A 12 -5.93 -12.73 -40.44
N ILE A 13 -7.02 -12.83 -41.19
CA ILE A 13 -8.42 -12.68 -40.76
C ILE A 13 -8.95 -14.08 -40.42
N PHE A 14 -10.02 -14.10 -39.61
CA PHE A 14 -10.88 -15.20 -39.15
C PHE A 14 -10.50 -15.73 -37.76
N THR A 15 -11.38 -15.72 -36.76
CA THR A 15 -12.81 -16.05 -36.86
C THR A 15 -13.65 -15.42 -35.73
N PHE A 16 -14.88 -15.03 -36.10
CA PHE A 16 -16.00 -14.68 -35.24
C PHE A 16 -16.21 -15.64 -34.06
N MET A 17 -16.46 -15.10 -32.86
CA MET A 17 -17.50 -15.65 -31.98
C MET A 17 -18.22 -14.54 -31.21
N ALA A 18 -19.52 -14.47 -31.48
CA ALA A 18 -20.61 -14.00 -30.64
C ALA A 18 -20.59 -12.55 -30.11
N LEU A 19 -21.29 -11.70 -30.86
CA LEU A 19 -22.13 -10.63 -30.33
C LEU A 19 -23.01 -11.17 -29.20
N SER A 20 -22.72 -10.78 -27.97
CA SER A 20 -23.72 -10.63 -26.92
C SER A 20 -23.63 -9.19 -26.47
N GLY A 21 -24.57 -8.38 -26.94
CA GLY A 21 -24.70 -7.02 -26.48
C GLY A 21 -24.96 -6.99 -24.98
N CYS A 22 -24.08 -6.34 -24.25
CA CYS A 22 -24.53 -5.44 -23.19
C CYS A 22 -23.95 -4.08 -23.55
N SER A 23 -24.86 -3.12 -23.65
CA SER A 23 -24.62 -1.72 -23.93
C SER A 23 -23.32 -1.21 -23.32
N LYS A 24 -22.60 -0.39 -24.06
CA LYS A 24 -21.78 0.66 -23.45
C LYS A 24 -22.74 1.52 -22.63
N GLU A 25 -23.00 1.14 -21.40
CA GLU A 25 -23.37 2.09 -20.38
C GLU A 25 -22.13 2.96 -20.23
N ASN A 26 -22.18 4.15 -20.82
CA ASN A 26 -21.35 5.24 -20.32
C ASN A 26 -21.53 5.21 -18.81
N PRO A 27 -20.45 5.18 -18.00
CA PRO A 27 -20.63 5.43 -16.58
C PRO A 27 -21.43 6.74 -16.48
N PRO A 28 -22.54 6.78 -15.72
CA PRO A 28 -23.28 8.02 -15.55
C PRO A 28 -22.26 9.07 -15.15
N ALA A 29 -22.28 10.20 -15.86
CA ALA A 29 -21.41 11.33 -15.55
C ALA A 29 -21.48 11.53 -14.04
N ALA A 30 -20.33 11.41 -13.36
CA ALA A 30 -20.26 11.58 -11.93
C ALA A 30 -20.91 12.92 -11.61
N ASP A 31 -22.01 12.86 -10.87
CA ASP A 31 -22.75 14.04 -10.45
C ASP A 31 -21.76 14.94 -9.69
N PRO A 32 -21.49 16.18 -10.15
CA PRO A 32 -20.48 17.07 -9.56
C PRO A 32 -20.79 17.49 -8.10
N GLY A 33 -21.81 16.90 -7.46
CA GLY A 33 -22.19 17.13 -6.07
C GLY A 33 -22.06 15.94 -5.13
N VAL A 34 -21.66 14.74 -5.57
CA VAL A 34 -21.47 13.60 -4.64
C VAL A 34 -20.02 13.56 -4.18
N THR A 35 -19.72 14.29 -3.11
CA THR A 35 -18.51 14.05 -2.32
C THR A 35 -18.65 12.67 -1.68
N GLN A 36 -18.08 11.64 -2.31
CA GLN A 36 -17.94 10.32 -1.71
C GLN A 36 -17.21 10.51 -0.37
N PRO A 37 -17.73 10.02 0.76
CA PRO A 37 -17.05 10.18 2.04
C PRO A 37 -15.63 9.63 1.91
N GLU A 38 -14.62 10.45 2.22
CA GLU A 38 -13.25 9.94 2.29
C GLU A 38 -13.22 8.79 3.29
N ALA A 39 -12.71 7.64 2.85
CA ALA A 39 -12.65 6.47 3.71
C ALA A 39 -11.78 6.79 4.95
N ASN A 40 -12.37 6.67 6.13
CA ASN A 40 -11.68 6.91 7.39
C ASN A 40 -10.99 5.62 7.85
N TYR A 41 -9.69 5.52 7.57
CA TYR A 41 -8.85 4.39 7.96
C TYR A 41 -8.22 4.53 9.36
N SER A 42 -8.67 5.51 10.16
CA SER A 42 -8.12 5.68 11.52
C SER A 42 -8.45 4.48 12.40
N ILE A 43 -7.47 4.10 13.22
CA ILE A 43 -7.59 3.03 14.22
C ILE A 43 -7.11 3.50 15.57
N LYS A 44 -7.59 2.84 16.63
CA LYS A 44 -6.97 2.94 17.95
C LYS A 44 -5.65 2.18 17.94
N TYR A 45 -4.64 2.79 18.55
CA TYR A 45 -3.31 2.21 18.67
C TYR A 45 -2.59 2.74 19.90
N GLU A 46 -1.58 2.00 20.34
CA GLU A 46 -0.66 2.41 21.39
C GLU A 46 0.78 2.16 20.92
N VAL A 47 1.63 3.19 20.96
CA VAL A 47 3.06 3.03 20.68
C VAL A 47 3.75 2.58 21.96
N ILE A 48 4.17 1.31 22.00
CA ILE A 48 4.86 0.73 23.17
C ILE A 48 6.34 1.10 23.15
N ASN A 49 6.92 1.15 21.95
CA ASN A 49 8.33 1.44 21.76
C ASN A 49 8.56 2.25 20.49
N ASP A 50 9.50 3.20 20.58
CA ASP A 50 9.99 4.08 19.52
C ASP A 50 11.52 4.08 19.65
N GLN A 51 12.20 3.48 18.67
CA GLN A 51 13.66 3.29 18.70
C GLN A 51 14.33 3.78 17.43
N ASP A 52 15.18 4.78 17.61
CA ASP A 52 16.20 5.14 16.64
C ASP A 52 17.39 4.20 16.77
N TYR A 53 17.71 3.45 15.71
CA TYR A 53 18.86 2.56 15.72
C TYR A 53 19.68 2.67 14.44
N GLY A 54 21.01 2.74 14.61
CA GLY A 54 21.96 2.96 13.54
C GLY A 54 22.52 4.37 13.50
N THR A 55 23.44 4.61 12.56
CA THR A 55 24.07 5.91 12.36
C THR A 55 23.27 6.76 11.37
N ASP A 56 23.38 8.09 11.48
CA ASP A 56 22.91 9.04 10.46
C ASP A 56 21.44 8.90 10.05
N LEU A 57 20.55 8.62 11.02
CA LEU A 57 19.10 8.48 10.78
C LEU A 57 18.80 7.37 9.78
N LYS A 58 19.58 6.29 9.82
CA LYS A 58 19.39 5.16 8.91
C LYS A 58 18.12 4.38 9.23
N ASN A 59 17.93 3.94 10.47
CA ASN A 59 16.78 3.12 10.84
C ASN A 59 16.00 3.69 12.02
N HIS A 60 14.69 3.52 11.95
CA HIS A 60 13.73 3.81 13.00
C HIS A 60 12.76 2.65 13.11
N SER A 61 12.45 2.21 14.32
CA SER A 61 11.44 1.19 14.54
C SER A 61 10.45 1.53 15.62
N PHE A 62 9.21 1.11 15.39
CA PHE A 62 8.12 1.21 16.34
C PHE A 62 7.60 -0.18 16.69
N ARG A 63 7.20 -0.37 17.95
CA ARG A 63 6.35 -1.49 18.37
C ARG A 63 5.01 -0.93 18.79
N VAL A 64 3.95 -1.39 18.14
CA VAL A 64 2.64 -0.76 18.23
C VAL A 64 1.57 -1.81 18.48
N VAL A 65 0.71 -1.55 19.47
CA VAL A 65 -0.47 -2.38 19.73
C VAL A 65 -1.65 -1.83 18.94
N VAL A 66 -2.37 -2.71 18.24
CA VAL A 66 -3.56 -2.42 17.42
C VAL A 66 -4.60 -3.53 17.62
N ALA A 67 -5.81 -3.34 17.08
CA ALA A 67 -6.79 -4.43 17.03
C ALA A 67 -6.27 -5.60 16.17
N ALA A 68 -6.50 -6.84 16.62
CA ALA A 68 -6.00 -8.04 15.94
C ALA A 68 -6.54 -8.22 14.51
N ASP A 69 -7.72 -7.65 14.23
CA ASP A 69 -8.41 -7.68 12.95
C ASP A 69 -8.20 -6.42 12.10
N ALA A 70 -7.20 -5.59 12.44
CA ALA A 70 -6.89 -4.39 11.66
C ALA A 70 -6.62 -4.72 10.18
N SER A 71 -7.26 -3.95 9.29
CA SER A 71 -7.10 -4.11 7.84
C SER A 71 -5.76 -3.53 7.36
N ASP A 72 -5.33 -3.95 6.17
CA ASP A 72 -4.08 -3.46 5.58
C ASP A 72 -4.11 -1.95 5.38
N ASP A 73 -5.25 -1.37 5.00
CA ASP A 73 -5.41 0.08 4.85
C ASP A 73 -5.27 0.83 6.17
N GLN A 74 -5.79 0.26 7.27
CA GLN A 74 -5.65 0.82 8.61
C GLN A 74 -4.21 0.76 9.11
N LEU A 75 -3.54 -0.37 8.90
CA LEU A 75 -2.12 -0.55 9.22
C LEU A 75 -1.23 0.38 8.39
N LEU A 76 -1.55 0.56 7.12
CA LEU A 76 -0.85 1.48 6.21
C LEU A 76 -1.06 2.95 6.62
N TRP A 77 -2.29 3.33 6.97
CA TRP A 77 -2.58 4.64 7.51
C TRP A 77 -1.74 4.93 8.76
N LEU A 78 -1.66 3.97 9.69
CA LEU A 78 -0.88 4.13 10.90
C LEU A 78 0.63 4.17 10.63
N PHE A 79 1.14 3.34 9.72
CA PHE A 79 2.53 3.43 9.28
C PHE A 79 2.86 4.83 8.77
N ASN A 80 2.06 5.37 7.86
CA ASN A 80 2.27 6.70 7.28
C ASN A 80 2.16 7.83 8.32
N LYS A 81 1.34 7.63 9.35
CA LYS A 81 1.24 8.56 10.47
C LYS A 81 2.51 8.59 11.33
N LEU A 82 3.15 7.44 11.55
CA LEU A 82 4.36 7.33 12.37
C LEU A 82 5.64 7.68 11.59
N ASP A 83 5.66 7.41 10.28
CA ASP A 83 6.79 7.69 9.41
C ASP A 83 6.95 9.19 9.10
N ASN A 84 7.75 9.87 9.91
CA ASN A 84 8.10 11.28 9.74
C ASN A 84 9.05 11.58 8.55
N LYS A 85 9.39 10.57 7.73
CA LYS A 85 10.27 10.66 6.54
C LYS A 85 11.71 11.14 6.81
N LYS A 86 12.10 11.31 8.08
CA LYS A 86 13.46 11.68 8.48
C LYS A 86 14.43 10.50 8.28
N TYR A 87 13.95 9.28 8.53
CA TYR A 87 14.77 8.08 8.50
C TYR A 87 14.75 7.41 7.14
N THR A 88 15.88 6.83 6.76
CA THR A 88 16.02 6.14 5.47
C THR A 88 15.16 4.88 5.43
N ASP A 89 15.22 4.07 6.47
CA ASP A 89 14.45 2.84 6.64
C ASP A 89 13.58 2.95 7.89
N VAL A 90 12.31 2.55 7.78
CA VAL A 90 11.34 2.58 8.89
C VAL A 90 10.64 1.23 8.98
N THR A 91 10.53 0.69 10.19
CA THR A 91 9.84 -0.57 10.47
C THR A 91 8.81 -0.39 11.58
N VAL A 92 7.58 -0.82 11.37
CA VAL A 92 6.53 -0.85 12.40
C VAL A 92 6.13 -2.30 12.61
N TRP A 93 6.27 -2.77 13.84
CA TRP A 93 5.84 -4.10 14.27
C TRP A 93 4.49 -3.96 14.98
N PHE A 94 3.45 -4.62 14.46
CA PHE A 94 2.10 -4.54 14.97
C PHE A 94 1.75 -5.77 15.81
N PHE A 95 1.26 -5.51 17.03
CA PHE A 95 0.89 -6.53 18.01
C PHE A 95 -0.58 -6.40 18.39
N SER A 96 -1.23 -7.50 18.72
CA SER A 96 -2.60 -7.48 19.24
C SER A 96 -2.67 -7.14 20.75
N ASP A 97 -1.59 -7.42 21.49
CA ASP A 97 -1.49 -7.23 22.94
C ASP A 97 -0.09 -6.72 23.33
N LYS A 98 -0.06 -5.78 24.28
CA LYS A 98 1.17 -5.27 24.88
C LYS A 98 2.02 -6.37 25.53
N LYS A 99 1.41 -7.41 26.07
CA LYS A 99 2.12 -8.54 26.70
C LYS A 99 3.09 -9.22 25.74
N LEU A 100 2.73 -9.33 24.46
CA LEU A 100 3.60 -9.91 23.43
C LEU A 100 4.85 -9.06 23.24
N VAL A 101 4.69 -7.73 23.25
CA VAL A 101 5.82 -6.80 23.19
C VAL A 101 6.73 -6.96 24.41
N ASP A 102 6.15 -7.00 25.60
CA ASP A 102 6.87 -7.08 26.87
C ASP A 102 7.62 -8.41 27.05
N ASN A 103 7.05 -9.51 26.54
CA ASN A 103 7.68 -10.83 26.53
C ASN A 103 8.80 -10.96 25.48
N GLY A 104 8.90 -10.00 24.55
CA GLY A 104 9.84 -10.07 23.43
C GLY A 104 9.40 -11.02 22.32
N ASP A 105 8.11 -11.35 22.25
CA ASP A 105 7.54 -12.21 21.23
C ASP A 105 7.66 -11.58 19.83
N PRO A 106 7.63 -12.39 18.75
CA PRO A 106 7.43 -11.86 17.41
C PRO A 106 6.06 -11.16 17.32
N TYR A 107 5.94 -10.29 16.32
CA TYR A 107 4.65 -9.69 15.97
C TYR A 107 3.63 -10.78 15.60
N ASP A 108 2.36 -10.52 15.88
CA ASP A 108 1.25 -11.43 15.58
C ASP A 108 0.18 -10.84 14.68
N VAL A 109 0.20 -9.51 14.44
CA VAL A 109 -0.72 -8.84 13.51
C VAL A 109 -0.08 -8.64 12.14
N ALA A 110 1.01 -7.88 12.09
CA ALA A 110 1.74 -7.60 10.87
C ALA A 110 3.09 -6.91 11.16
N ILE A 111 3.93 -6.83 10.13
CA ILE A 111 5.05 -5.90 10.04
C ILE A 111 4.84 -4.99 8.82
N ALA A 112 5.04 -3.69 8.98
CA ALA A 112 5.14 -2.75 7.87
C ALA A 112 6.55 -2.18 7.76
N LYS A 113 7.12 -2.20 6.56
CA LYS A 113 8.50 -1.73 6.33
C LYS A 113 8.61 -0.86 5.10
N ARG A 114 9.24 0.31 5.25
CA ARG A 114 9.75 1.13 4.14
C ARG A 114 11.27 1.01 4.08
N ILE A 115 11.80 0.75 2.89
CA ILE A 115 13.25 0.72 2.63
C ILE A 115 13.58 1.86 1.68
N GLY A 116 14.50 2.73 2.08
CA GLY A 116 14.86 3.93 1.35
C GLY A 116 13.83 5.06 1.48
N ARG A 117 14.30 6.31 1.35
CA ARG A 117 13.48 7.51 1.53
C ARG A 117 12.29 7.63 0.58
N ALA A 118 12.44 7.13 -0.65
CA ALA A 118 11.40 7.11 -1.68
C ALA A 118 10.72 5.74 -1.82
N GLY A 119 11.00 4.80 -0.91
CA GLY A 119 10.35 3.50 -0.93
C GLY A 119 8.90 3.58 -0.47
N GLU A 120 8.06 2.70 -1.01
CA GLU A 120 6.73 2.48 -0.50
C GLU A 120 6.76 1.49 0.68
N PRO A 121 5.94 1.69 1.72
CA PRO A 121 5.79 0.72 2.79
C PRO A 121 5.16 -0.58 2.26
N LYS A 122 5.67 -1.71 2.76
CA LYS A 122 5.13 -3.04 2.48
C LYS A 122 4.65 -3.68 3.77
N ILE A 123 3.43 -4.20 3.76
CA ILE A 123 2.82 -4.95 4.87
C ILE A 123 3.07 -6.44 4.67
N THR A 124 3.36 -7.17 5.74
CA THR A 124 3.50 -8.63 5.76
C THR A 124 2.85 -9.15 7.04
N LYS A 125 2.00 -10.18 6.94
CA LYS A 125 1.33 -10.85 8.07
C LYS A 125 2.04 -12.14 8.40
#